data_AF-A0A524G2V8-F1
#
_entry.id   AF-A0A524G2V8-F1
#
_cell.length_a   1.000
_cell.length_b   1.000
_cell.length_c   1.000
_cell.angle_alpha   90.00
_cell.angle_beta   90.00
_cell.angle_gamma   90.00
#
_symmetry.space_group_name_H-M   'P 1'
#
loop_
_entity.id
_entity.type
_entity.pdbx_description
1 polymer ?
#
loop_
_entity_poly.entity_id
_entity_poly.type
_entity_poly.pdbx_seq_one_letter_code
_entity_poly.pdbx_strand_id
1 'polypeptide(L)'
;WLMAFGIELARRGFVVLTIDANGHGNSEAGSGSGTAALDYIASLDYVDSTQIGLIGHSMGGGISWSAIEDSSVYVRALVLVGSGFWSDAPYIPNTLIATGNFDSLSSYPHNYTILDPYFNVTGVIPDTTYGDFANNTARRAIFPSTNHLFETIDPVIVSESVDWMKNSLKGGVEDEHWIVSSNLIFSLWLLGGLLGLMGALLTVFPMIVILLGTPLFVDVKGIYSEEHAGGTKSLLTNGTIYGLIGAVSFFPLLLVGTLVSYIIPFPQNNGIPVMMWMTGSGLIALLVLFLILGFRRKGQSDSPNLTIRGLLGFGDDKNYLTWIKTLILSLVIFVWMYVLTLLADIGFVVDLRCFLPGLHDLTIWQAMIMPLYFVVFLLYFIVEGAWLTGPMLQKSSGTWFKSQMNITVKSVFIKTIPYLALVLFEFVGGFLAGAPLVPGMIGYSWLFFYAFTPWFAICTVITMFAYRVTGNRWLGAMVNALLCAWLLASILSFRG
;
A
#
# COMPACT_ATOMS: atom_id res chain seq x y z
N TRP A 1 -0.86 5.65 9.23
CA TRP A 1 -2.09 4.90 9.51
C TRP A 1 -3.09 5.65 10.40
N LEU A 2 -2.69 6.25 11.51
CA LEU A 2 -3.62 6.86 12.49
C LEU A 2 -3.90 8.38 12.28
N MET A 3 -3.63 8.92 11.10
CA MET A 3 -3.70 10.38 10.86
C MET A 3 -5.12 10.93 10.98
N ALA A 4 -6.15 10.14 10.65
CA ALA A 4 -7.55 10.55 10.82
C ALA A 4 -7.84 10.90 12.28
N PHE A 5 -7.46 10.04 13.22
CA PHE A 5 -7.60 10.29 14.65
C PHE A 5 -6.80 11.51 15.10
N GLY A 6 -5.56 11.64 14.61
CA GLY A 6 -4.69 12.79 14.93
C GLY A 6 -5.31 14.12 14.54
N ILE A 7 -5.78 14.24 13.30
CA ILE A 7 -6.45 15.44 12.80
C ILE A 7 -7.69 15.75 13.63
N GLU A 8 -8.54 14.75 13.89
CA GLU A 8 -9.84 15.00 14.52
C GLU A 8 -9.74 15.31 16.01
N LEU A 9 -8.79 14.71 16.72
CA LEU A 9 -8.51 15.02 18.12
C LEU A 9 -7.82 16.39 18.25
N ALA A 10 -6.81 16.70 17.43
CA ALA A 10 -6.10 17.98 17.51
C ALA A 10 -7.03 19.18 17.33
N ARG A 11 -8.03 19.07 16.44
CA ARG A 11 -9.06 20.09 16.23
C ARG A 11 -9.99 20.33 17.42
N ARG A 12 -9.97 19.44 18.42
CA ARG A 12 -10.88 19.43 19.57
C ARG A 12 -10.13 19.69 20.90
N GLY A 13 -8.99 20.37 20.80
CA GLY A 13 -8.19 20.78 21.96
C GLY A 13 -7.53 19.60 22.67
N PHE A 14 -7.05 18.61 21.91
CA PHE A 14 -6.15 17.56 22.41
C PHE A 14 -4.75 17.78 21.85
N VAL A 15 -3.73 17.52 22.67
CA VAL A 15 -2.36 17.35 22.17
C VAL A 15 -2.23 15.93 21.66
N VAL A 16 -1.79 15.76 20.43
CA VAL A 16 -1.70 14.44 19.79
C VAL A 16 -0.33 14.21 19.20
N LEU A 17 0.22 13.03 19.48
CA LEU A 17 1.45 12.54 18.88
C LEU A 17 1.13 11.26 18.08
N THR A 18 1.29 11.34 16.76
CA THR A 18 1.25 10.14 15.90
C THR A 18 2.67 9.71 15.59
N ILE A 19 3.00 8.45 15.87
CA ILE A 19 4.35 7.91 15.71
C ILE A 19 4.44 6.91 14.56
N ASP A 20 5.64 6.79 14.01
CA ASP A 20 6.05 5.60 13.29
C ASP A 20 6.58 4.57 14.30
N ALA A 21 6.01 3.36 14.27
CA ALA A 21 6.49 2.25 15.08
C ALA A 21 7.92 1.88 14.70
N ASN A 22 8.66 1.24 15.62
CA ASN A 22 10.02 0.78 15.33
C ASN A 22 10.11 0.03 13.98
N GLY A 23 11.14 0.36 13.22
CA GLY A 23 11.43 -0.18 11.89
C GLY A 23 10.51 0.31 10.77
N HIS A 24 9.44 1.06 11.05
CA HIS A 24 8.52 1.61 10.04
C HIS A 24 8.80 3.09 9.78
N GLY A 25 8.40 3.57 8.60
CA GLY A 25 8.50 4.98 8.24
C GLY A 25 9.91 5.52 8.46
N ASN A 26 10.04 6.56 9.28
CA ASN A 26 11.33 7.16 9.62
C ASN A 26 11.91 6.70 10.98
N SER A 27 11.28 5.71 11.63
CA SER A 27 11.75 5.13 12.89
C SER A 27 12.73 3.97 12.67
N GLU A 28 13.83 3.98 13.42
CA GLU A 28 14.81 2.89 13.43
C GLU A 28 14.21 1.58 13.95
N ALA A 29 14.79 0.45 13.53
CA ALA A 29 14.42 -0.86 14.03
C ALA A 29 14.72 -1.00 15.54
N GLY A 30 13.91 -1.77 16.26
CA GLY A 30 14.04 -1.94 17.71
C GLY A 30 12.70 -2.21 18.39
N SER A 31 12.64 -1.89 19.69
CA SER A 31 11.44 -2.00 20.52
C SER A 31 11.22 -0.72 21.34
N GLY A 32 10.07 -0.62 22.01
CA GLY A 32 9.79 0.45 22.98
C GLY A 32 9.30 1.78 22.37
N SER A 33 9.01 1.86 21.07
CA SER A 33 8.45 3.09 20.45
C SER A 33 7.17 3.58 21.13
N GLY A 34 6.28 2.69 21.56
CA GLY A 34 5.08 3.05 22.31
C GLY A 34 5.40 3.71 23.65
N THR A 35 6.26 3.08 24.44
CA THR A 35 6.72 3.57 25.76
C THR A 35 7.43 4.91 25.63
N ALA A 36 8.37 5.04 24.68
CA ALA A 36 9.10 6.28 24.45
C ALA A 36 8.17 7.42 24.03
N ALA A 37 7.17 7.15 23.18
CA ALA A 37 6.20 8.15 22.77
C ALA A 37 5.29 8.60 23.92
N LEU A 38 4.86 7.64 24.75
CA LEU A 38 4.05 7.88 25.94
C LEU A 38 4.81 8.73 26.97
N ASP A 39 6.06 8.39 27.26
CA ASP A 39 6.92 9.15 28.18
C ASP A 39 7.21 10.55 27.64
N TYR A 40 7.46 10.68 26.33
CA TYR A 40 7.72 11.96 25.69
C TYR A 40 6.51 12.89 25.76
N ILE A 41 5.32 12.44 25.33
CA ILE A 41 4.14 13.32 25.32
C ILE A 41 3.75 13.74 26.74
N ALA A 42 3.91 12.87 27.74
CA ALA A 42 3.65 13.17 29.14
C ALA A 42 4.68 14.13 29.77
N SER A 43 5.87 14.28 29.15
CA SER A 43 6.92 15.20 29.61
C SER A 43 6.72 16.65 29.16
N LEU A 44 5.80 16.90 28.21
CA LEU A 44 5.54 18.23 27.67
C LEU A 44 4.78 19.08 28.71
N ASP A 45 5.24 20.31 28.93
CA ASP A 45 4.72 21.23 29.96
C ASP A 45 3.28 21.70 29.70
N TYR A 46 2.84 21.67 28.45
CA TYR A 46 1.47 21.98 28.03
C TYR A 46 0.55 20.73 27.92
N VAL A 47 1.00 19.57 28.39
CA VAL A 47 0.20 18.34 28.46
C VAL A 47 -0.13 18.01 29.92
N ASP A 48 -1.41 17.77 30.20
CA ASP A 48 -1.81 17.17 31.48
C ASP A 48 -1.42 15.69 31.48
N SER A 49 -0.30 15.37 32.11
CA SER A 49 0.23 14.00 32.22
C SER A 49 -0.67 13.05 33.01
N THR A 50 -1.72 13.56 33.67
CA THR A 50 -2.75 12.74 34.31
C THR A 50 -3.91 12.37 33.37
N GLN A 51 -3.98 12.95 32.17
CA GLN A 51 -5.07 12.77 31.20
C GLN A 51 -4.56 12.22 29.86
N ILE A 52 -3.82 11.12 29.92
CA ILE A 52 -3.23 10.51 28.71
C ILE A 52 -4.14 9.40 28.16
N GLY A 53 -4.25 9.36 26.83
CA GLY A 53 -4.93 8.28 26.10
C GLY A 53 -4.09 7.73 24.96
N LEU A 54 -4.34 6.47 24.59
CA LEU A 54 -3.69 5.76 23.50
C LEU A 54 -4.71 5.28 22.47
N ILE A 55 -4.35 5.35 21.18
CA ILE A 55 -5.10 4.74 20.08
C ILE A 55 -4.13 3.85 19.32
N GLY A 56 -4.50 2.57 19.16
CA GLY A 56 -3.70 1.60 18.44
C GLY A 56 -4.52 0.82 17.42
N HIS A 57 -4.03 0.73 16.18
CA HIS A 57 -4.63 -0.09 15.12
C HIS A 57 -3.85 -1.38 14.91
N SER A 58 -4.53 -2.53 14.89
CA SER A 58 -3.92 -3.83 14.62
C SER A 58 -2.70 -4.07 15.53
N MET A 59 -1.50 -4.30 14.98
CA MET A 59 -0.24 -4.36 15.73
C MET A 59 0.00 -3.15 16.65
N GLY A 60 -0.47 -1.96 16.28
CA GLY A 60 -0.38 -0.74 17.09
C GLY A 60 -1.18 -0.79 18.40
N GLY A 61 -2.22 -1.63 18.49
CA GLY A 61 -2.88 -1.88 19.77
C GLY A 61 -2.00 -2.71 20.70
N GLY A 62 -1.25 -3.68 20.17
CA GLY A 62 -0.21 -4.39 20.92
C GLY A 62 0.90 -3.45 21.42
N ILE A 63 1.35 -2.50 20.58
CA ILE A 63 2.31 -1.46 20.99
C ILE A 63 1.74 -0.57 22.12
N SER A 64 0.44 -0.25 22.05
CA SER A 64 -0.24 0.56 23.09
C SER A 64 -0.24 -0.17 24.43
N TRP A 65 -0.49 -1.48 24.42
CA TRP A 65 -0.45 -2.28 25.62
C TRP A 65 0.96 -2.47 26.18
N SER A 66 1.97 -2.72 25.34
CA SER A 66 3.37 -2.77 25.81
C SER A 66 3.78 -1.44 26.44
N ALA A 67 3.30 -0.31 25.92
CA ALA A 67 3.52 0.99 26.56
C ALA A 67 2.88 1.09 27.96
N ILE A 68 1.68 0.54 28.14
CA ILE A 68 1.00 0.47 29.46
C ILE A 68 1.77 -0.40 30.45
N GLU A 69 2.40 -1.48 29.97
CA GLU A 69 3.20 -2.40 30.79
C GLU A 69 4.55 -1.80 31.20
N ASP A 70 5.22 -1.13 30.26
CA ASP A 70 6.62 -0.71 30.43
C ASP A 70 6.78 0.73 30.93
N SER A 71 5.80 1.61 30.73
CA SER A 71 5.86 3.01 31.16
C SER A 71 5.33 3.20 32.59
N SER A 72 5.89 4.19 33.29
CA SER A 72 5.34 4.68 34.56
C SER A 72 4.17 5.67 34.40
N VAL A 73 3.91 6.14 33.18
CA VAL A 73 2.82 7.07 32.87
C VAL A 73 1.48 6.31 32.89
N TYR A 74 0.53 6.82 33.65
CA TYR A 74 -0.81 6.23 33.73
C TYR A 74 -1.67 6.63 32.54
N VAL A 75 -2.19 5.62 31.82
CA VAL A 75 -3.07 5.79 30.65
C VAL A 75 -4.52 5.68 31.10
N ARG A 76 -5.31 6.73 30.87
CA ARG A 76 -6.74 6.76 31.25
C ARG A 76 -7.66 6.23 30.17
N ALA A 77 -7.30 6.37 28.91
CA ALA A 77 -8.12 5.99 27.77
C ALA A 77 -7.35 5.12 26.80
N LEU A 78 -7.99 4.07 26.30
CA LEU A 78 -7.45 3.19 25.28
C LEU A 78 -8.49 2.97 24.19
N VAL A 79 -8.11 3.14 22.93
CA VAL A 79 -8.92 2.76 21.79
C VAL A 79 -8.17 1.71 20.99
N LEU A 80 -8.76 0.51 20.91
CA LEU A 80 -8.25 -0.62 20.16
C LEU A 80 -9.02 -0.72 18.85
N VAL A 81 -8.37 -0.31 17.76
CA VAL A 81 -8.94 -0.36 16.42
C VAL A 81 -8.49 -1.64 15.73
N GLY A 82 -9.40 -2.56 15.39
CA GLY A 82 -9.03 -3.84 14.75
C GLY A 82 -7.95 -4.62 15.49
N SER A 83 -7.86 -4.48 16.82
CA SER A 83 -6.78 -5.02 17.64
C SER A 83 -7.32 -5.89 18.75
N GLY A 84 -6.49 -6.83 19.21
CA GLY A 84 -6.75 -7.58 20.43
C GLY A 84 -6.60 -6.75 21.70
N PHE A 85 -7.16 -7.27 22.79
CA PHE A 85 -7.06 -6.75 24.15
C PHE A 85 -6.32 -7.75 25.06
N TRP A 86 -5.68 -7.25 26.13
CA TRP A 86 -5.06 -8.08 27.16
C TRP A 86 -5.76 -7.89 28.50
N SER A 87 -6.23 -8.99 29.08
CA SER A 87 -6.91 -9.00 30.37
C SER A 87 -5.93 -9.06 31.56
N ASP A 88 -4.69 -9.48 31.30
CA ASP A 88 -3.65 -9.67 32.33
C ASP A 88 -2.69 -8.46 32.44
N ALA A 89 -3.05 -7.32 31.82
CA ALA A 89 -2.28 -6.09 31.93
C ALA A 89 -2.26 -5.57 33.40
N PRO A 90 -1.24 -4.80 33.81
CA PRO A 90 -1.11 -4.29 35.19
C PRO A 90 -2.35 -3.53 35.68
N TYR A 91 -3.02 -2.86 34.75
CA TYR A 91 -4.34 -2.27 34.91
C TYR A 91 -4.98 -2.14 33.52
N ILE A 92 -6.29 -1.86 33.50
CA ILE A 92 -7.05 -1.70 32.26
C ILE A 92 -7.62 -0.27 32.20
N PRO A 93 -7.20 0.60 31.25
CA PRO A 93 -7.77 1.94 31.04
C PRO A 93 -9.24 1.91 30.62
N ASN A 94 -9.92 3.05 30.53
CA ASN A 94 -11.21 3.13 29.82
C ASN A 94 -11.02 2.67 28.36
N THR A 95 -11.60 1.54 27.98
CA THR A 95 -11.34 0.91 26.67
C THR A 95 -12.53 0.94 25.72
N LEU A 96 -12.32 1.50 24.52
CA LEU A 96 -13.16 1.29 23.36
C LEU A 96 -12.55 0.22 22.45
N ILE A 97 -13.30 -0.83 22.16
CA ILE A 97 -12.98 -1.80 21.11
C ILE A 97 -13.74 -1.39 19.86
N ALA A 98 -13.04 -0.96 18.82
CA ALA A 98 -13.63 -0.58 17.54
C ALA A 98 -13.13 -1.50 16.44
N THR A 99 -14.00 -2.37 15.93
CA THR A 99 -13.57 -3.39 14.96
C THR A 99 -14.58 -3.48 13.83
N GLY A 100 -14.12 -3.51 12.59
CA GLY A 100 -14.98 -3.71 11.43
C GLY A 100 -15.72 -5.03 11.51
N ASN A 101 -17.01 -5.04 11.22
CA ASN A 101 -17.81 -6.26 11.28
C ASN A 101 -17.36 -7.33 10.26
N PHE A 102 -16.66 -6.95 9.18
CA PHE A 102 -16.04 -7.88 8.24
C PHE A 102 -14.51 -7.80 8.25
N ASP A 103 -13.92 -7.45 9.40
CA ASP A 103 -12.49 -7.65 9.65
C ASP A 103 -12.13 -9.15 9.61
N SER A 104 -11.29 -9.53 8.65
CA SER A 104 -10.81 -10.92 8.49
C SER A 104 -9.95 -11.45 9.65
N LEU A 105 -9.34 -10.58 10.45
CA LEU A 105 -8.45 -10.95 11.56
C LEU A 105 -9.16 -11.04 12.90
N SER A 106 -10.38 -10.50 13.02
CA SER A 106 -11.10 -10.45 14.28
C SER A 106 -12.29 -11.39 14.33
N SER A 107 -12.53 -11.98 15.51
CA SER A 107 -13.69 -12.83 15.80
C SER A 107 -14.72 -12.16 16.69
N TYR A 108 -14.41 -10.99 17.29
CA TYR A 108 -15.29 -10.29 18.23
C TYR A 108 -16.64 -9.90 17.62
N PRO A 109 -16.72 -9.37 16.38
CA PRO A 109 -17.98 -8.93 15.79
C PRO A 109 -19.04 -10.04 15.62
N HIS A 110 -18.64 -11.31 15.73
CA HIS A 110 -19.52 -12.46 15.56
C HIS A 110 -19.53 -13.40 16.77
N ASN A 111 -18.79 -13.06 17.82
CA ASN A 111 -18.75 -13.83 19.04
C ASN A 111 -18.49 -12.92 20.26
N TYR A 112 -19.53 -12.20 20.69
CA TYR A 112 -19.43 -11.23 21.80
C TYR A 112 -19.05 -11.87 23.13
N THR A 113 -19.27 -13.17 23.32
CA THR A 113 -18.90 -13.87 24.56
C THR A 113 -17.40 -13.83 24.86
N ILE A 114 -16.57 -13.59 23.85
CA ILE A 114 -15.12 -13.38 24.00
C ILE A 114 -14.84 -12.09 24.80
N LEU A 115 -15.74 -11.11 24.76
CA LEU A 115 -15.61 -9.84 25.46
C LEU A 115 -16.07 -9.89 26.92
N ASP A 116 -16.96 -10.82 27.27
CA ASP A 116 -17.58 -10.93 28.60
C ASP A 116 -16.54 -10.87 29.75
N PRO A 117 -15.42 -11.63 29.74
CA PRO A 117 -14.43 -11.56 30.81
C PRO A 117 -13.75 -10.19 30.91
N TYR A 118 -13.49 -9.55 29.76
CA TYR A 118 -12.81 -8.26 29.70
C TYR A 118 -13.73 -7.11 30.15
N PHE A 119 -15.02 -7.21 29.85
CA PHE A 119 -16.03 -6.24 30.25
C PHE A 119 -16.54 -6.48 31.68
N ASN A 120 -16.21 -7.63 32.26
CA ASN A 120 -16.72 -8.10 33.55
C ASN A 120 -18.26 -8.11 33.61
N VAL A 121 -18.89 -8.56 32.52
CA VAL A 121 -20.35 -8.72 32.38
C VAL A 121 -20.66 -10.02 31.65
N THR A 122 -21.90 -10.48 31.71
CA THR A 122 -22.37 -11.62 30.91
C THR A 122 -23.27 -11.11 29.79
N GLY A 123 -22.96 -11.50 28.55
CA GLY A 123 -23.73 -11.10 27.37
C GLY A 123 -23.50 -9.64 26.99
N VAL A 124 -22.28 -9.31 26.57
CA VAL A 124 -21.97 -7.97 26.02
C VAL A 124 -22.92 -7.63 24.86
N ILE A 125 -23.54 -6.46 24.95
CA ILE A 125 -24.36 -5.86 23.90
C ILE A 125 -23.48 -4.81 23.20
N PRO A 126 -23.24 -4.93 21.89
CA PRO A 126 -22.53 -3.89 21.13
C PRO A 126 -23.17 -2.52 21.32
N ASP A 127 -22.37 -1.48 21.17
CA ASP A 127 -22.79 -0.10 21.28
C ASP A 127 -23.25 0.36 22.67
N THR A 128 -23.17 -0.53 23.67
CA THR A 128 -23.49 -0.21 25.07
C THR A 128 -22.22 0.11 25.85
N THR A 129 -22.22 1.22 26.59
CA THR A 129 -21.13 1.54 27.52
C THR A 129 -21.41 0.92 28.88
N TYR A 130 -20.48 0.08 29.33
CA TYR A 130 -20.48 -0.53 30.66
C TYR A 130 -19.47 0.18 31.56
N GLY A 131 -19.63 0.06 32.87
CA GLY A 131 -18.72 0.68 33.84
C GLY A 131 -18.86 2.21 33.92
N ASP A 132 -17.83 2.86 34.46
CA ASP A 132 -17.82 4.30 34.72
C ASP A 132 -16.48 4.93 34.30
N PHE A 133 -16.55 6.07 33.61
CA PHE A 133 -15.37 6.77 33.07
C PHE A 133 -14.50 7.36 34.19
N ALA A 134 -15.11 7.88 35.25
CA ALA A 134 -14.36 8.51 36.36
C ALA A 134 -13.54 7.49 37.14
N ASN A 135 -14.02 6.25 37.22
CA ASN A 135 -13.36 5.13 37.91
C ASN A 135 -12.49 4.26 36.99
N ASN A 136 -12.21 4.68 35.75
CA ASN A 136 -11.40 3.93 34.77
C ASN A 136 -11.95 2.52 34.40
N THR A 137 -13.25 2.30 34.60
CA THR A 137 -13.92 1.01 34.33
C THR A 137 -14.79 1.02 33.08
N ALA A 138 -14.85 2.14 32.35
CA ALA A 138 -15.72 2.26 31.18
C ALA A 138 -15.26 1.33 30.04
N ARG A 139 -16.16 0.51 29.49
CA ARG A 139 -15.89 -0.39 28.36
C ARG A 139 -17.02 -0.33 27.33
N ARG A 140 -16.68 -0.23 26.05
CA ARG A 140 -17.65 -0.29 24.93
C ARG A 140 -17.02 -1.04 23.77
N ALA A 141 -17.84 -1.78 23.03
CA ALA A 141 -17.44 -2.38 21.76
C ALA A 141 -18.38 -1.91 20.65
N ILE A 142 -17.82 -1.47 19.51
CA ILE A 142 -18.56 -1.07 18.32
C ILE A 142 -18.10 -1.87 17.12
N PHE A 143 -19.05 -2.23 16.25
CA PHE A 143 -18.81 -3.08 15.09
C PHE A 143 -19.34 -2.47 13.77
N PRO A 144 -18.76 -1.35 13.28
CA PRO A 144 -19.23 -0.70 12.07
C PRO A 144 -18.96 -1.53 10.80
N SER A 145 -19.68 -1.21 9.72
CA SER A 145 -19.61 -1.93 8.44
C SER A 145 -18.35 -1.60 7.64
N THR A 146 -17.20 -2.11 8.09
CA THR A 146 -15.89 -1.92 7.46
C THR A 146 -14.99 -3.16 7.60
N ASN A 147 -13.85 -3.18 6.90
CA ASN A 147 -12.80 -4.20 7.07
C ASN A 147 -11.59 -3.65 7.82
N HIS A 148 -10.69 -4.55 8.21
CA HIS A 148 -9.44 -4.27 8.90
C HIS A 148 -8.64 -3.09 8.34
N LEU A 149 -8.60 -2.94 7.02
CA LEU A 149 -7.81 -1.91 6.36
C LEU A 149 -8.44 -0.53 6.61
N PHE A 150 -9.74 -0.43 6.34
CA PHE A 150 -10.48 0.82 6.31
C PHE A 150 -10.94 1.30 7.68
N GLU A 151 -10.82 0.50 8.74
CA GLU A 151 -11.12 0.92 10.11
C GLU A 151 -10.43 2.24 10.50
N THR A 152 -9.20 2.45 10.05
CA THR A 152 -8.42 3.65 10.37
C THR A 152 -8.95 4.95 9.75
N ILE A 153 -9.87 4.84 8.79
CA ILE A 153 -10.53 5.96 8.12
C ILE A 153 -12.05 5.82 8.12
N ASP A 154 -12.59 4.91 8.94
CA ASP A 154 -14.02 4.72 9.07
C ASP A 154 -14.62 5.86 9.93
N PRO A 155 -15.62 6.61 9.42
CA PRO A 155 -16.13 7.78 10.12
C PRO A 155 -16.81 7.44 11.45
N VAL A 156 -17.39 6.24 11.60
CA VAL A 156 -17.99 5.81 12.87
C VAL A 156 -16.89 5.54 13.89
N ILE A 157 -15.88 4.76 13.51
CA ILE A 157 -14.73 4.49 14.39
C ILE A 157 -14.04 5.78 14.84
N VAL A 158 -13.76 6.70 13.90
CA VAL A 158 -13.08 7.96 14.21
C VAL A 158 -13.94 8.83 15.13
N SER A 159 -15.24 8.97 14.85
CA SER A 159 -16.18 9.73 15.69
C SER A 159 -16.26 9.16 17.10
N GLU A 160 -16.47 7.86 17.23
CA GLU A 160 -16.58 7.18 18.52
C GLU A 160 -15.27 7.24 19.31
N SER A 161 -14.12 7.18 18.64
CA SER A 161 -12.81 7.36 19.28
C SER A 161 -12.64 8.77 19.84
N VAL A 162 -13.10 9.79 19.11
CA VAL A 162 -13.09 11.19 19.56
C VAL A 162 -13.98 11.37 20.79
N ASP A 163 -15.20 10.83 20.78
CA ASP A 163 -16.09 10.87 21.94
C ASP A 163 -15.53 10.10 23.13
N TRP A 164 -14.90 8.94 22.89
CA TRP A 164 -14.26 8.14 23.92
C TRP A 164 -13.13 8.90 24.63
N MET A 165 -12.31 9.61 23.86
CA MET A 165 -11.26 10.48 24.40
C MET A 165 -11.83 11.66 25.19
N LYS A 166 -12.89 12.32 24.70
CA LYS A 166 -13.59 13.37 25.47
C LYS A 166 -14.07 12.84 26.82
N ASN A 167 -14.81 11.73 26.81
CA ASN A 167 -15.41 11.19 28.03
C ASN A 167 -14.35 10.72 29.03
N SER A 168 -13.27 10.11 28.53
CA SER A 168 -12.22 9.55 29.38
C SER A 168 -11.21 10.58 29.91
N LEU A 169 -10.88 11.61 29.12
CA LEU A 169 -9.78 12.54 29.40
C LEU A 169 -10.26 13.95 29.78
N LYS A 170 -11.42 14.37 29.31
CA LYS A 170 -12.04 15.68 29.60
C LYS A 170 -13.27 15.57 30.51
N GLY A 171 -13.56 14.38 31.04
CA GLY A 171 -14.75 14.14 31.87
C GLY A 171 -16.06 14.39 31.13
N GLY A 172 -16.08 14.29 29.80
CA GLY A 172 -17.27 14.53 28.97
C GLY A 172 -17.58 16.01 28.72
N VAL A 173 -16.72 16.93 29.16
CA VAL A 173 -16.92 18.38 29.00
C VAL A 173 -16.78 18.79 27.53
N GLU A 174 -17.74 19.58 27.06
CA GLU A 174 -17.72 20.23 25.74
C GLU A 174 -17.23 21.68 25.91
N ASP A 175 -15.91 21.86 25.83
CA ASP A 175 -15.26 23.17 25.97
C ASP A 175 -15.39 24.04 24.69
N GLU A 176 -14.77 25.22 24.68
CA GLU A 176 -14.81 26.15 23.54
C GLU A 176 -14.16 25.61 22.27
N HIS A 177 -13.34 24.57 22.37
CA HIS A 177 -12.72 23.90 21.24
C HIS A 177 -13.52 22.66 20.79
N TRP A 178 -14.58 22.29 21.51
CA TRP A 178 -15.35 21.12 21.19
C TRP A 178 -16.12 21.30 19.87
N ILE A 179 -15.94 20.32 19.00
CA ILE A 179 -16.67 20.17 17.75
C ILE A 179 -17.34 18.80 17.86
N VAL A 180 -18.64 18.72 17.54
CA VAL A 180 -19.38 17.45 17.51
C VAL A 180 -18.55 16.37 16.82
N SER A 181 -18.42 15.20 17.44
CA SER A 181 -17.53 14.11 17.03
C SER A 181 -17.76 13.66 15.58
N SER A 182 -19.01 13.68 15.13
CA SER A 182 -19.40 13.33 13.76
C SER A 182 -19.06 14.38 12.70
N ASN A 183 -18.61 15.58 13.09
CA ASN A 183 -18.16 16.63 12.16
C ASN A 183 -16.67 16.44 11.82
N LEU A 184 -16.42 15.53 10.87
CA LEU A 184 -15.11 15.06 10.46
C LEU A 184 -14.61 15.80 9.21
N ILE A 185 -13.33 16.14 9.16
CA ILE A 185 -12.66 16.77 8.01
C ILE A 185 -11.44 15.99 7.50
N PHE A 186 -10.99 14.93 8.17
CA PHE A 186 -9.79 14.17 7.80
C PHE A 186 -9.82 13.64 6.35
N SER A 187 -11.01 13.49 5.75
CA SER A 187 -11.16 13.12 4.35
C SER A 187 -10.52 14.13 3.39
N LEU A 188 -10.43 15.41 3.77
CA LEU A 188 -9.70 16.42 3.01
C LEU A 188 -8.19 16.15 2.98
N TRP A 189 -7.63 15.58 4.04
CA TRP A 189 -6.23 15.14 4.05
C TRP A 189 -6.01 13.98 3.07
N LEU A 190 -6.93 13.01 3.02
CA LEU A 190 -6.88 11.92 2.03
C LEU A 190 -6.97 12.46 0.59
N LEU A 191 -7.88 13.40 0.33
CA LEU A 191 -8.03 14.02 -0.97
C LEU A 191 -6.79 14.83 -1.36
N GLY A 192 -6.27 15.65 -0.45
CA GLY A 192 -5.05 16.43 -0.67
C GLY A 192 -3.84 15.55 -0.98
N GLY A 193 -3.66 14.47 -0.21
CA GLY A 193 -2.62 13.48 -0.45
C GLY A 193 -2.77 12.73 -1.78
N LEU A 194 -4.00 12.39 -2.19
CA LEU A 194 -4.29 11.82 -3.50
C LEU A 194 -3.93 12.79 -4.63
N LEU A 195 -4.36 14.05 -4.53
CA LEU A 195 -4.08 15.07 -5.54
C LEU A 195 -2.58 15.37 -5.64
N GLY A 196 -1.87 15.42 -4.51
CA GLY A 196 -0.41 15.58 -4.46
C GLY A 196 0.31 14.41 -5.12
N LEU A 197 -0.04 13.17 -4.76
CA LEU A 197 0.53 11.95 -5.35
C LEU A 197 0.25 11.87 -6.85
N MET A 198 -0.99 12.10 -7.29
CA MET A 198 -1.34 12.11 -8.71
C MET A 198 -0.62 13.24 -9.45
N GLY A 199 -0.54 14.43 -8.86
CA GLY A 199 0.19 15.57 -9.41
C GLY A 199 1.65 15.24 -9.66
N ALA A 200 2.35 14.68 -8.66
CA ALA A 200 3.73 14.24 -8.80
C ALA A 200 3.87 13.17 -9.89
N LEU A 201 3.06 12.11 -9.87
CA LEU A 201 3.12 11.03 -10.87
C LEU A 201 2.84 11.53 -12.30
N LEU A 202 1.94 12.51 -12.47
CA LEU A 202 1.67 13.11 -13.78
C LEU A 202 2.87 13.86 -14.35
N THR A 203 3.82 14.31 -13.52
CA THR A 203 5.05 14.96 -14.01
C THR A 203 6.01 13.99 -14.71
N VAL A 204 5.88 12.67 -14.48
CA VAL A 204 6.70 11.64 -15.16
C VAL A 204 6.59 11.73 -16.68
N PHE A 205 5.37 11.94 -17.20
CA PHE A 205 5.10 11.95 -18.64
C PHE A 205 5.77 13.13 -19.39
N PRO A 206 5.57 14.41 -18.99
CA PRO A 206 6.29 15.52 -19.61
C PRO A 206 7.80 15.41 -19.38
N MET A 207 8.27 14.92 -18.23
CA MET A 207 9.70 14.71 -17.99
C MET A 207 10.33 13.72 -18.97
N ILE A 208 9.65 12.60 -19.27
CA ILE A 208 10.08 11.67 -20.32
C ILE A 208 10.24 12.40 -21.65
N VAL A 209 9.22 13.17 -22.07
CA VAL A 209 9.22 13.85 -23.38
C VAL A 209 10.30 14.92 -23.47
N ILE A 210 10.47 15.74 -22.41
CA ILE A 210 11.49 16.79 -22.34
C ILE A 210 12.88 16.17 -22.42
N LEU A 211 13.16 15.14 -21.61
CA LEU A 211 14.47 14.50 -21.58
C LEU A 211 14.80 13.84 -22.93
N LEU A 212 13.85 13.12 -23.55
CA LEU A 212 14.02 12.54 -24.88
C LEU A 212 14.24 13.59 -25.99
N GLY A 213 13.89 14.85 -25.76
CA GLY A 213 14.17 15.97 -26.66
C GLY A 213 15.59 16.53 -26.56
N THR A 214 16.35 16.15 -25.53
CA THR A 214 17.72 16.65 -25.33
C THR A 214 18.75 15.89 -26.17
N PRO A 215 19.89 16.51 -26.54
CA PRO A 215 20.95 15.84 -27.31
C PRO A 215 21.49 14.57 -26.63
N LEU A 216 21.47 14.51 -25.30
CA LEU A 216 21.96 13.36 -24.55
C LEU A 216 21.10 12.10 -24.78
N PHE A 217 19.77 12.27 -24.83
CA PHE A 217 18.80 11.17 -24.85
C PHE A 217 18.03 11.00 -26.17
N VAL A 218 18.29 11.83 -27.18
CA VAL A 218 17.58 11.76 -28.47
C VAL A 218 17.66 10.37 -29.11
N ASP A 219 18.77 9.65 -28.93
CA ASP A 219 18.97 8.27 -29.44
C ASP A 219 18.10 7.21 -28.75
N VAL A 220 17.51 7.53 -27.59
CA VAL A 220 16.57 6.64 -26.88
C VAL A 220 15.17 6.73 -27.50
N LYS A 221 14.86 7.85 -28.15
CA LYS A 221 13.60 8.06 -28.87
C LYS A 221 13.53 7.10 -30.06
N GLY A 222 12.33 6.62 -30.36
CA GLY A 222 12.14 5.67 -31.44
C GLY A 222 10.70 5.57 -31.89
N ILE A 223 10.49 4.86 -33.01
CA ILE A 223 9.17 4.56 -33.54
C ILE A 223 8.75 3.21 -32.96
N TYR A 224 7.62 3.17 -32.27
CA TYR A 224 7.04 1.93 -31.79
C TYR A 224 6.46 1.12 -32.98
N SER A 225 6.64 -0.20 -32.95
CA SER A 225 6.11 -1.09 -33.98
C SER A 225 4.76 -1.67 -33.54
N GLU A 226 3.83 -1.76 -34.50
CA GLU A 226 2.54 -2.47 -34.38
C GLU A 226 2.50 -3.77 -35.19
N GLU A 227 3.64 -4.20 -35.73
CA GLU A 227 3.72 -5.38 -36.60
C GLU A 227 3.08 -6.63 -35.99
N HIS A 228 3.17 -6.76 -34.67
CA HIS A 228 2.68 -7.91 -33.91
C HIS A 228 1.36 -7.63 -33.18
N ALA A 229 0.74 -6.48 -33.43
CA ALA A 229 -0.47 -6.06 -32.75
C ALA A 229 -1.67 -6.93 -33.14
N GLY A 230 -2.28 -7.55 -32.12
CA GLY A 230 -3.43 -8.42 -32.25
C GLY A 230 -4.77 -7.67 -32.15
N GLY A 231 -5.86 -8.41 -32.38
CA GLY A 231 -7.22 -7.95 -32.11
C GLY A 231 -7.64 -8.17 -30.65
N THR A 232 -8.88 -7.79 -30.32
CA THR A 232 -9.47 -7.92 -28.97
C THR A 232 -9.38 -9.33 -28.40
N LYS A 233 -9.57 -10.38 -29.22
CA LYS A 233 -9.44 -11.78 -28.79
C LYS A 233 -8.03 -12.08 -28.27
N SER A 234 -6.99 -11.58 -28.95
CA SER A 234 -5.59 -11.78 -28.51
C SER A 234 -5.32 -11.09 -27.18
N LEU A 235 -5.81 -9.86 -27.01
CA LEU A 235 -5.71 -9.14 -25.73
C LEU A 235 -6.40 -9.93 -24.62
N LEU A 236 -7.64 -10.36 -24.82
CA LEU A 236 -8.40 -11.08 -23.80
C LEU A 236 -7.73 -12.41 -23.44
N THR A 237 -7.35 -13.22 -24.43
CA THR A 237 -6.72 -14.51 -24.16
C THR A 237 -5.37 -14.35 -23.45
N ASN A 238 -4.46 -13.55 -24.01
CA ASN A 238 -3.12 -13.42 -23.45
C ASN A 238 -3.12 -12.60 -22.15
N GLY A 239 -3.96 -11.58 -22.07
CA GLY A 239 -4.10 -10.76 -20.88
C GLY A 239 -4.72 -11.51 -19.71
N THR A 240 -5.73 -12.36 -19.94
CA THR A 240 -6.26 -13.25 -18.89
C THR A 240 -5.20 -14.22 -18.41
N ILE A 241 -4.43 -14.84 -19.31
CA ILE A 241 -3.31 -15.72 -18.93
C ILE A 241 -2.31 -14.96 -18.05
N TYR A 242 -1.85 -13.78 -18.50
CA TYR A 242 -0.88 -12.98 -17.77
C TYR A 242 -1.40 -12.51 -16.40
N GLY A 243 -2.62 -11.98 -16.36
CA GLY A 243 -3.24 -11.52 -15.11
C GLY A 243 -3.44 -12.66 -14.10
N LEU A 244 -3.84 -13.84 -14.56
CA LEU A 244 -4.00 -15.02 -13.70
C LEU A 244 -2.66 -15.52 -13.15
N ILE A 245 -1.55 -15.43 -13.91
CA ILE A 245 -0.22 -15.80 -13.39
C ILE A 245 0.09 -14.98 -12.13
N GLY A 246 -0.09 -13.66 -12.18
CA GLY A 246 0.18 -12.79 -11.04
C GLY A 246 -0.70 -13.10 -9.82
N ALA A 247 -2.01 -13.28 -10.02
CA ALA A 247 -2.95 -13.53 -8.92
C ALA A 247 -2.83 -14.96 -8.33
N VAL A 248 -2.72 -15.99 -9.17
CA VAL A 248 -2.65 -17.39 -8.73
C VAL A 248 -1.30 -17.70 -8.08
N SER A 249 -0.21 -17.10 -8.56
CA SER A 249 1.12 -17.32 -7.97
C SER A 249 1.35 -16.58 -6.65
N PHE A 250 0.45 -15.68 -6.25
CA PHE A 250 0.58 -14.85 -5.04
C PHE A 250 0.88 -15.69 -3.78
N PHE A 251 -0.08 -16.50 -3.31
CA PHE A 251 0.13 -17.29 -2.09
C PHE A 251 1.23 -18.33 -2.19
N PRO A 252 1.35 -19.13 -3.27
CA PRO A 252 2.43 -20.10 -3.38
C PRO A 252 3.81 -19.45 -3.28
N LEU A 253 4.04 -18.32 -3.94
CA LEU A 253 5.34 -17.66 -3.94
C LEU A 253 5.60 -16.86 -2.67
N LEU A 254 4.57 -16.26 -2.06
CA LEU A 254 4.69 -15.68 -0.72
C LEU A 254 5.08 -16.75 0.29
N LEU A 255 4.43 -17.93 0.26
CA LEU A 255 4.77 -19.04 1.14
C LEU A 255 6.21 -19.49 0.96
N VAL A 256 6.66 -19.68 -0.29
CA VAL A 256 8.06 -20.02 -0.58
C VAL A 256 9.01 -18.96 -0.02
N GLY A 257 8.72 -17.67 -0.23
CA GLY A 257 9.57 -16.61 0.31
C GLY A 257 9.54 -16.52 1.84
N THR A 258 8.41 -16.82 2.48
CA THR A 258 8.33 -16.92 3.95
C THR A 258 9.20 -18.07 4.45
N LEU A 259 9.16 -19.23 3.79
CA LEU A 259 10.02 -20.36 4.12
C LEU A 259 11.51 -20.01 3.96
N VAL A 260 11.88 -19.32 2.88
CA VAL A 260 13.25 -18.84 2.65
C VAL A 260 13.68 -17.83 3.73
N SER A 261 12.76 -17.03 4.25
CA SER A 261 13.04 -16.02 5.30
C SER A 261 13.44 -16.63 6.65
N TYR A 262 13.19 -17.92 6.87
CA TYR A 262 13.69 -18.64 8.05
C TYR A 262 15.16 -19.06 7.90
N ILE A 263 15.69 -19.07 6.68
CA ILE A 263 17.05 -19.52 6.36
C ILE A 263 17.95 -18.31 6.07
N ILE A 264 17.43 -17.33 5.33
CA ILE A 264 18.17 -16.14 4.93
C ILE A 264 17.75 -14.98 5.83
N PRO A 265 18.63 -14.46 6.70
CA PRO A 265 18.33 -13.27 7.45
C PRO A 265 18.20 -12.10 6.48
N PHE A 266 17.05 -11.45 6.50
CA PHE A 266 16.75 -10.32 5.64
C PHE A 266 16.31 -9.14 6.50
N PRO A 267 16.81 -7.91 6.23
CA PRO A 267 16.63 -6.79 7.14
C PRO A 267 15.18 -6.30 7.21
N GLN A 268 14.34 -6.56 6.19
CA GLN A 268 12.93 -6.14 6.19
C GLN A 268 11.95 -7.30 6.33
N ASN A 269 10.93 -7.13 7.16
CA ASN A 269 9.78 -8.01 7.25
C ASN A 269 9.07 -8.10 5.91
N ASN A 270 8.72 -9.32 5.49
CA ASN A 270 8.03 -9.60 4.21
C ASN A 270 8.79 -9.22 2.93
N GLY A 271 10.04 -8.73 3.01
CA GLY A 271 10.85 -8.38 1.84
C GLY A 271 11.09 -9.58 0.91
N ILE A 272 11.61 -10.70 1.45
CA ILE A 272 11.80 -11.93 0.67
C ILE A 272 10.49 -12.48 0.09
N PRO A 273 9.39 -12.63 0.85
CA PRO A 273 8.08 -13.03 0.31
C PRO A 273 7.66 -12.21 -0.92
N VAL A 274 7.67 -10.88 -0.82
CA VAL A 274 7.28 -10.02 -1.95
C VAL A 274 8.25 -10.16 -3.11
N MET A 275 9.56 -10.20 -2.87
CA MET A 275 10.56 -10.42 -3.92
C MET A 275 10.37 -11.77 -4.64
N MET A 276 10.04 -12.83 -3.90
CA MET A 276 9.76 -14.15 -4.48
C MET A 276 8.49 -14.14 -5.32
N TRP A 277 7.44 -13.43 -4.89
CA TRP A 277 6.25 -13.27 -5.70
C TRP A 277 6.53 -12.50 -6.99
N MET A 278 7.22 -11.36 -6.91
CA MET A 278 7.55 -10.54 -8.09
C MET A 278 8.46 -11.29 -9.07
N THR A 279 9.59 -11.82 -8.59
CA THR A 279 10.54 -12.55 -9.46
C THR A 279 9.93 -13.86 -9.98
N GLY A 280 9.28 -14.64 -9.12
CA GLY A 280 8.69 -15.93 -9.51
C GLY A 280 7.54 -15.76 -10.51
N SER A 281 6.64 -14.80 -10.31
CA SER A 281 5.58 -14.52 -11.28
C SER A 281 6.13 -14.01 -12.61
N GLY A 282 7.18 -13.19 -12.59
CA GLY A 282 7.91 -12.75 -13.78
C GLY A 282 8.54 -13.92 -14.54
N LEU A 283 9.18 -14.85 -13.85
CA LEU A 283 9.79 -16.05 -14.46
C LEU A 283 8.74 -17.00 -15.03
N ILE A 284 7.63 -17.22 -14.33
CA ILE A 284 6.50 -18.01 -14.83
C ILE A 284 5.92 -17.35 -16.09
N ALA A 285 5.70 -16.03 -16.06
CA ALA A 285 5.21 -15.27 -17.21
C ALA A 285 6.18 -15.32 -18.40
N LEU A 286 7.49 -15.29 -18.16
CA LEU A 286 8.51 -15.44 -19.20
C LEU A 286 8.48 -16.84 -19.82
N LEU A 287 8.38 -17.89 -19.00
CA LEU A 287 8.27 -19.27 -19.47
C LEU A 287 6.99 -19.48 -20.29
N VAL A 288 5.85 -18.99 -19.81
CA VAL A 288 4.57 -19.09 -20.55
C VAL A 288 4.66 -18.32 -21.87
N LEU A 289 5.28 -17.14 -21.89
CA LEU A 289 5.52 -16.38 -23.11
C LEU A 289 6.38 -17.18 -24.09
N PHE A 290 7.46 -17.82 -23.62
CA PHE A 290 8.29 -18.69 -24.44
C PHE A 290 7.51 -19.83 -25.09
N LEU A 291 6.66 -20.49 -24.32
CA LEU A 291 5.81 -21.57 -24.81
C LEU A 291 4.82 -21.06 -25.87
N ILE A 292 4.14 -19.93 -25.61
CA ILE A 292 3.19 -19.32 -26.56
C ILE A 292 3.88 -19.03 -27.91
N LEU A 293 5.08 -18.42 -27.87
CA LEU A 293 5.82 -18.10 -29.09
C LEU A 293 6.36 -19.36 -29.80
N GLY A 294 6.81 -20.35 -29.04
CA GLY A 294 7.28 -21.64 -29.57
C GLY A 294 6.17 -22.41 -30.30
N PHE A 295 4.96 -22.46 -29.74
CA PHE A 295 3.81 -23.10 -30.39
C PHE A 295 3.36 -22.35 -31.65
N ARG A 296 3.37 -21.01 -31.63
CA ARG A 296 3.04 -20.19 -32.81
C ARG A 296 4.04 -20.40 -33.95
N ARG A 297 5.33 -20.53 -33.64
CA ARG A 297 6.40 -20.80 -34.61
C ARG A 297 6.24 -22.14 -35.32
N LYS A 298 5.74 -23.18 -34.64
CA LYS A 298 5.45 -24.48 -35.27
C LYS A 298 4.26 -24.44 -36.24
N GLY A 299 3.37 -23.44 -36.12
CA GLY A 299 2.14 -23.32 -36.91
C GLY A 299 2.18 -22.30 -38.06
N GLN A 300 3.20 -21.44 -38.13
CA GLN A 300 3.35 -20.43 -39.20
C GLN A 300 4.79 -20.41 -39.72
N SER A 301 4.99 -20.92 -40.93
CA SER A 301 6.30 -20.98 -41.61
C SER A 301 6.82 -19.60 -42.06
N ASP A 302 5.92 -18.65 -42.37
CA ASP A 302 6.28 -17.50 -43.23
C ASP A 302 6.04 -16.10 -42.61
N SER A 303 5.75 -16.00 -41.30
CA SER A 303 5.60 -14.69 -40.62
C SER A 303 6.94 -14.22 -40.02
N PRO A 304 7.27 -12.91 -40.07
CA PRO A 304 8.42 -12.38 -39.33
C PRO A 304 8.29 -12.75 -37.85
N ASN A 305 9.26 -13.52 -37.36
CA ASN A 305 9.13 -14.24 -36.11
C ASN A 305 9.32 -13.29 -34.91
N LEU A 306 8.26 -13.07 -34.14
CA LEU A 306 8.34 -12.44 -32.82
C LEU A 306 9.17 -13.35 -31.89
N THR A 307 10.45 -13.03 -31.70
CA THR A 307 11.33 -13.78 -30.79
C THR A 307 11.30 -13.18 -29.39
N ILE A 308 11.56 -14.01 -28.37
CA ILE A 308 11.82 -13.50 -27.01
C ILE A 308 12.93 -12.46 -27.03
N ARG A 309 14.01 -12.70 -27.78
CA ARG A 309 15.14 -11.77 -27.85
C ARG A 309 14.71 -10.38 -28.36
N GLY A 310 13.86 -10.33 -29.39
CA GLY A 310 13.23 -9.09 -29.86
C GLY A 310 12.26 -8.49 -28.84
N LEU A 311 11.45 -9.33 -28.18
CA LEU A 311 10.55 -8.95 -27.09
C LEU A 311 11.23 -8.59 -25.76
N LEU A 312 12.51 -8.85 -25.60
CA LEU A 312 13.32 -8.35 -24.49
C LEU A 312 14.22 -7.20 -24.94
N GLY A 313 14.34 -6.97 -26.25
CA GLY A 313 14.95 -5.75 -26.80
C GLY A 313 16.44 -5.89 -27.02
N PHE A 314 16.96 -7.12 -26.95
CA PHE A 314 18.34 -7.49 -27.22
C PHE A 314 18.61 -7.75 -28.72
N GLY A 315 17.89 -7.04 -29.61
CA GLY A 315 18.06 -7.15 -31.06
C GLY A 315 19.39 -6.56 -31.52
N ASP A 316 19.85 -6.97 -32.70
CA ASP A 316 21.23 -6.77 -33.19
C ASP A 316 21.60 -5.29 -33.50
N ASP A 317 20.63 -4.37 -33.52
CA ASP A 317 20.83 -2.95 -33.90
C ASP A 317 20.96 -1.96 -32.72
N LYS A 318 20.91 -2.41 -31.46
CA LYS A 318 20.91 -1.48 -30.30
C LYS A 318 22.23 -1.46 -29.53
N ASN A 319 22.87 -0.30 -29.56
CA ASN A 319 24.12 0.01 -28.85
C ASN A 319 23.91 -0.07 -27.32
N TYR A 320 24.85 -0.68 -26.59
CA TYR A 320 24.88 -0.72 -25.12
C TYR A 320 24.77 0.69 -24.50
N LEU A 321 25.28 1.71 -25.19
CA LEU A 321 25.16 3.11 -24.79
C LEU A 321 23.70 3.57 -24.66
N THR A 322 22.79 3.08 -25.50
CA THR A 322 21.36 3.44 -25.42
C THR A 322 20.73 2.94 -24.13
N TRP A 323 21.19 1.81 -23.60
CA TRP A 323 20.71 1.24 -22.35
C TRP A 323 21.18 2.03 -21.14
N ILE A 324 22.46 2.41 -21.14
CA ILE A 324 23.03 3.30 -20.12
C ILE A 324 22.31 4.65 -20.14
N LYS A 325 22.09 5.24 -21.32
CA LYS A 325 21.30 6.47 -21.48
C LYS A 325 19.88 6.30 -20.96
N THR A 326 19.23 5.16 -21.20
CA THR A 326 17.89 4.88 -20.68
C THR A 326 17.90 4.81 -19.15
N LEU A 327 18.89 4.14 -18.56
CA LEU A 327 19.04 4.08 -17.10
C LEU A 327 19.26 5.46 -16.48
N ILE A 328 20.16 6.27 -17.05
CA ILE A 328 20.41 7.64 -16.57
C ILE A 328 19.14 8.48 -16.67
N LEU A 329 18.40 8.38 -17.78
CA LEU A 329 17.12 9.08 -17.96
C LEU A 329 16.12 8.66 -16.87
N SER A 330 15.96 7.35 -16.62
CA SER A 330 15.09 6.84 -15.55
C SER A 330 15.51 7.31 -14.16
N LEU A 331 16.81 7.38 -13.87
CA LEU A 331 17.34 7.91 -12.62
C LEU A 331 17.04 9.41 -12.46
N VAL A 332 17.15 10.21 -13.53
CA VAL A 332 16.79 11.63 -13.49
C VAL A 332 15.30 11.81 -13.19
N ILE A 333 14.42 10.99 -13.78
CA ILE A 333 12.98 10.99 -13.46
C ILE A 333 12.74 10.61 -11.99
N PHE A 334 13.42 9.58 -11.51
CA PHE A 334 13.33 9.16 -10.11
C PHE A 334 13.77 10.27 -9.15
N VAL A 335 14.92 10.89 -9.41
CA VAL A 335 15.43 12.02 -8.60
C VAL A 335 14.46 13.19 -8.64
N TRP A 336 13.85 13.49 -9.78
CA TRP A 336 12.83 14.52 -9.88
C TRP A 336 11.61 14.22 -8.97
N MET A 337 11.08 13.00 -9.04
CA MET A 337 9.98 12.56 -8.17
C MET A 337 10.37 12.60 -6.68
N TYR A 338 11.59 12.20 -6.36
CA TYR A 338 12.13 12.24 -5.01
C TYR A 338 12.24 13.68 -4.49
N VAL A 339 12.75 14.61 -5.31
CA VAL A 339 12.83 16.04 -4.96
C VAL A 339 11.44 16.61 -4.72
N LEU A 340 10.44 16.31 -5.55
CA LEU A 340 9.06 16.76 -5.31
C LEU A 340 8.50 16.26 -3.97
N THR A 341 8.82 15.01 -3.62
CA THR A 341 8.40 14.40 -2.35
C THR A 341 9.11 15.06 -1.18
N LEU A 342 10.42 15.27 -1.28
CA LEU A 342 11.22 15.95 -0.26
C LEU A 342 10.76 17.41 -0.06
N LEU A 343 10.39 18.12 -1.13
CA LEU A 343 9.84 19.47 -1.02
C LEU A 343 8.48 19.50 -0.32
N ALA A 344 7.64 18.48 -0.53
CA ALA A 344 6.37 18.35 0.19
C ALA A 344 6.59 18.09 1.68
N ASP A 345 7.55 17.21 2.00
CA ASP A 345 7.91 16.90 3.38
C ASP A 345 8.55 18.10 4.10
N ILE A 346 9.62 18.70 3.54
CA ILE A 346 10.27 19.88 4.14
C ILE A 346 9.29 21.07 4.27
N GLY A 347 8.42 21.27 3.28
CA GLY A 347 7.52 22.43 3.24
C GLY A 347 6.28 22.30 4.11
N PHE A 348 5.72 21.09 4.23
CA PHE A 348 4.41 20.86 4.86
C PHE A 348 4.40 19.74 5.91
N VAL A 349 5.51 19.00 6.07
CA VAL A 349 5.63 17.82 6.95
C VAL A 349 4.59 16.75 6.58
N VAL A 350 4.45 16.51 5.28
CA VAL A 350 3.51 15.53 4.72
C VAL A 350 4.15 14.68 3.63
N ASP A 351 3.77 13.41 3.62
CA ASP A 351 4.11 12.48 2.56
C ASP A 351 3.07 12.49 1.44
N LEU A 352 3.51 12.17 0.22
CA LEU A 352 2.63 12.06 -0.95
C LEU A 352 1.92 10.70 -0.94
N ARG A 353 0.83 10.57 -0.18
CA ARG A 353 0.06 9.33 -0.05
C ARG A 353 -1.44 9.55 0.00
N CYS A 354 -2.19 8.54 -0.44
CA CYS A 354 -3.63 8.44 -0.17
C CYS A 354 -3.91 7.06 0.41
N PHE A 355 -4.04 6.99 1.73
CA PHE A 355 -4.29 5.77 2.50
C PHE A 355 -3.17 4.70 2.41
N LEU A 356 -2.82 4.19 1.22
CA LEU A 356 -1.87 3.09 1.02
C LEU A 356 -1.12 3.10 -0.32
N PRO A 357 0.13 2.58 -0.32
CA PRO A 357 1.35 3.31 0.03
C PRO A 357 1.54 4.55 -0.82
N GLY A 358 2.25 5.52 -0.25
CA GLY A 358 2.70 6.69 -0.98
C GLY A 358 4.20 6.90 -0.89
N LEU A 359 4.64 8.00 -1.49
CA LEU A 359 6.04 8.37 -1.60
C LEU A 359 6.43 9.21 -0.38
N HIS A 360 7.52 8.85 0.27
CA HIS A 360 8.14 9.60 1.36
C HIS A 360 9.66 9.57 1.24
N ASP A 361 10.33 10.42 2.02
CA ASP A 361 11.78 10.48 2.09
C ASP A 361 12.38 9.14 2.56
N LEU A 362 13.61 8.84 2.15
CA LEU A 362 14.24 7.56 2.47
C LEU A 362 15.23 7.72 3.62
N THR A 363 15.07 6.89 4.65
CA THR A 363 16.16 6.67 5.61
C THR A 363 17.37 6.04 4.92
N ILE A 364 18.54 6.14 5.54
CA ILE A 364 19.79 5.57 4.99
C ILE A 364 19.62 4.07 4.68
N TRP A 365 18.97 3.32 5.58
CA TRP A 365 18.74 1.89 5.40
C TRP A 365 17.79 1.57 4.24
N GLN A 366 16.74 2.37 4.06
CA GLN A 366 15.81 2.24 2.93
C GLN A 366 16.52 2.56 1.60
N ALA A 367 17.35 3.62 1.56
CA ALA A 367 18.14 3.96 0.40
C ALA A 367 19.17 2.86 0.04
N MET A 368 19.77 2.22 1.05
CA MET A 368 20.73 1.13 0.85
C MET A 368 20.10 -0.15 0.28
N ILE A 369 18.85 -0.46 0.64
CA ILE A 369 18.17 -1.68 0.14
C ILE A 369 17.51 -1.47 -1.23
N MET A 370 17.19 -0.23 -1.60
CA MET A 370 16.51 0.11 -2.85
C MET A 370 17.19 -0.48 -4.11
N PRO A 371 18.53 -0.49 -4.28
CA PRO A 371 19.16 -1.11 -5.44
C PRO A 371 18.85 -2.60 -5.62
N LEU A 372 18.72 -3.35 -4.52
CA LEU A 372 18.33 -4.77 -4.57
C LEU A 372 16.90 -4.91 -5.10
N TYR A 373 15.96 -4.13 -4.57
CA TYR A 373 14.57 -4.15 -5.04
C TYR A 373 14.45 -3.65 -6.47
N PHE A 374 15.27 -2.68 -6.89
CA PHE A 374 15.32 -2.23 -8.28
C PHE A 374 15.61 -3.39 -9.22
N VAL A 375 16.60 -4.24 -8.90
CA VAL A 375 16.91 -5.42 -9.74
C VAL A 375 15.73 -6.38 -9.80
N VAL A 376 15.10 -6.66 -8.65
CA VAL A 376 13.92 -7.54 -8.58
C VAL A 376 12.76 -7.04 -9.43
N PHE A 377 12.39 -5.77 -9.28
CA PHE A 377 11.29 -5.19 -10.04
C PHE A 377 11.65 -4.97 -11.50
N LEU A 378 12.91 -4.68 -11.82
CA LEU A 378 13.36 -4.54 -13.21
C LEU A 378 13.14 -5.85 -13.98
N LEU A 379 13.51 -7.00 -13.41
CA LEU A 379 13.24 -8.31 -14.00
C LEU A 379 11.74 -8.51 -14.28
N TYR A 380 10.89 -8.21 -13.30
CA TYR A 380 9.44 -8.30 -13.46
C TYR A 380 8.92 -7.38 -14.58
N PHE A 381 9.29 -6.10 -14.56
CA PHE A 381 8.75 -5.11 -15.50
C PHE A 381 9.28 -5.25 -16.92
N ILE A 382 10.46 -5.82 -17.14
CA ILE A 382 10.91 -6.18 -18.49
C ILE A 382 9.98 -7.23 -19.09
N VAL A 383 9.63 -8.27 -18.31
CA VAL A 383 8.73 -9.34 -18.74
C VAL A 383 7.32 -8.79 -18.93
N GLU A 384 6.83 -7.98 -18.00
CA GLU A 384 5.55 -7.28 -18.15
C GLU A 384 5.51 -6.46 -19.44
N GLY A 385 6.53 -5.64 -19.68
CA GLY A 385 6.66 -4.86 -20.91
C GLY A 385 6.61 -5.74 -22.15
N ALA A 386 7.27 -6.92 -22.13
CA ALA A 386 7.26 -7.86 -23.23
C ALA A 386 5.85 -8.40 -23.53
N TRP A 387 5.04 -8.66 -22.51
CA TRP A 387 3.64 -9.06 -22.65
C TRP A 387 2.77 -7.93 -23.18
N LEU A 388 2.83 -6.76 -22.54
CA LEU A 388 2.01 -5.58 -22.87
C LEU A 388 2.28 -5.04 -24.28
N THR A 389 3.55 -5.01 -24.69
CA THR A 389 3.97 -4.48 -25.99
C THR A 389 4.16 -5.57 -27.06
N GLY A 390 3.77 -6.80 -26.76
CA GLY A 390 3.89 -7.96 -27.66
C GLY A 390 2.54 -8.63 -27.86
N PRO A 391 2.30 -9.84 -27.29
CA PRO A 391 1.09 -10.61 -27.52
C PRO A 391 -0.23 -9.93 -27.08
N MET A 392 -0.16 -8.94 -26.19
CA MET A 392 -1.31 -8.16 -25.74
C MET A 392 -1.48 -6.84 -26.50
N LEU A 393 -0.48 -6.41 -27.29
CA LEU A 393 -0.53 -5.14 -28.00
C LEU A 393 -1.70 -5.13 -28.99
N GLN A 394 -2.44 -4.03 -29.03
CA GLN A 394 -3.55 -3.82 -29.96
C GLN A 394 -3.19 -2.82 -31.05
N LYS A 395 -3.84 -2.93 -32.21
CA LYS A 395 -3.65 -2.00 -33.33
C LYS A 395 -4.14 -0.60 -32.97
N SER A 396 -3.39 0.41 -33.38
CA SER A 396 -3.83 1.80 -33.27
C SER A 396 -5.06 2.08 -34.13
N SER A 397 -5.89 3.01 -33.65
CA SER A 397 -7.01 3.54 -34.44
C SER A 397 -7.31 4.99 -34.06
N GLY A 398 -7.55 5.82 -35.08
CA GLY A 398 -7.86 7.24 -34.91
C GLY A 398 -6.64 8.10 -34.59
N THR A 399 -6.86 9.19 -33.83
CA THR A 399 -5.80 10.14 -33.47
C THR A 399 -4.79 9.53 -32.50
N TRP A 400 -3.60 10.15 -32.40
CA TRP A 400 -2.56 9.71 -31.46
C TRP A 400 -3.08 9.57 -30.03
N PHE A 401 -3.79 10.58 -29.54
CA PHE A 401 -4.35 10.59 -28.18
C PHE A 401 -5.40 9.49 -27.99
N LYS A 402 -6.36 9.37 -28.92
CA LYS A 402 -7.42 8.36 -28.84
C LYS A 402 -6.84 6.95 -28.86
N SER A 403 -5.86 6.70 -29.73
CA SER A 403 -5.18 5.43 -29.82
C SER A 403 -4.42 5.10 -28.53
N GLN A 404 -3.62 6.04 -28.02
CA GLN A 404 -2.85 5.84 -26.79
C GLN A 404 -3.76 5.55 -25.60
N MET A 405 -4.83 6.33 -25.44
CA MET A 405 -5.79 6.14 -24.37
C MET A 405 -6.48 4.77 -24.46
N ASN A 406 -6.97 4.39 -25.64
CA ASN A 406 -7.69 3.13 -25.85
C ASN A 406 -6.81 1.91 -25.52
N ILE A 407 -5.58 1.86 -26.04
CA ILE A 407 -4.67 0.75 -25.78
C ILE A 407 -4.29 0.73 -24.29
N THR A 408 -3.98 1.89 -23.70
CA THR A 408 -3.55 1.97 -22.30
C THR A 408 -4.66 1.56 -21.34
N VAL A 409 -5.88 2.06 -21.50
CA VAL A 409 -7.02 1.73 -20.62
C VAL A 409 -7.33 0.24 -20.68
N LYS A 410 -7.29 -0.37 -21.87
CA LYS A 410 -7.50 -1.81 -22.02
C LYS A 410 -6.38 -2.64 -21.38
N SER A 411 -5.12 -2.21 -21.54
CA SER A 411 -3.97 -2.85 -20.89
C SER A 411 -4.05 -2.76 -19.36
N VAL A 412 -4.44 -1.61 -18.83
CA VAL A 412 -4.69 -1.42 -17.39
C VAL A 412 -5.78 -2.37 -16.93
N PHE A 413 -6.95 -2.32 -17.58
CA PHE A 413 -8.10 -3.13 -17.19
C PHE A 413 -7.79 -4.63 -17.18
N ILE A 414 -7.17 -5.16 -18.24
CA ILE A 414 -6.90 -6.60 -18.34
C ILE A 414 -5.86 -7.07 -17.32
N LYS A 415 -4.91 -6.20 -16.93
CA LYS A 415 -3.92 -6.50 -15.88
C LYS A 415 -4.56 -6.48 -14.50
N THR A 416 -5.41 -5.49 -14.23
CA THR A 416 -5.95 -5.26 -12.88
C THR A 416 -7.18 -6.11 -12.57
N ILE A 417 -7.93 -6.58 -13.58
CA ILE A 417 -9.21 -7.25 -13.36
C ILE A 417 -9.16 -8.48 -12.42
N PRO A 418 -8.12 -9.35 -12.40
CA PRO A 418 -8.08 -10.47 -11.46
C PRO A 418 -8.00 -9.99 -10.00
N TYR A 419 -7.19 -8.96 -9.75
CA TYR A 419 -7.03 -8.37 -8.41
C TYR A 419 -8.27 -7.59 -7.98
N LEU A 420 -8.86 -6.81 -8.89
CA LEU A 420 -10.13 -6.11 -8.64
C LEU A 420 -11.26 -7.09 -8.33
N ALA A 421 -11.30 -8.25 -9.00
CA ALA A 421 -12.29 -9.27 -8.71
C ALA A 421 -12.16 -9.84 -7.29
N LEU A 422 -10.92 -10.08 -6.82
CA LEU A 422 -10.66 -10.52 -5.43
C LEU A 422 -11.02 -9.43 -4.41
N VAL A 423 -10.63 -8.18 -4.68
CA VAL A 423 -10.98 -7.02 -3.85
C VAL A 423 -12.50 -6.84 -3.76
N LEU A 424 -13.21 -6.90 -4.89
CA LEU A 424 -14.66 -6.79 -4.92
C LEU A 424 -15.35 -7.95 -4.21
N PHE A 425 -14.86 -9.18 -4.42
CA PHE A 425 -15.37 -10.36 -3.74
C PHE A 425 -15.28 -10.19 -2.22
N GLU A 426 -14.11 -9.78 -1.71
CA GLU A 426 -13.91 -9.60 -0.28
C GLU A 426 -14.67 -8.40 0.28
N PHE A 427 -14.60 -7.23 -0.37
CA PHE A 427 -15.24 -6.01 0.11
C PHE A 427 -16.76 -6.06 0.03
N VAL A 428 -17.30 -6.22 -1.19
CA VAL A 428 -18.74 -6.18 -1.44
C VAL A 428 -19.38 -7.41 -0.82
N GLY A 429 -18.73 -8.56 -0.96
CA GLY A 429 -19.18 -9.78 -0.31
C GLY A 429 -19.21 -9.66 1.21
N GLY A 430 -18.15 -9.12 1.83
CA GLY A 430 -18.08 -8.91 3.27
C GLY A 430 -19.12 -7.91 3.77
N PHE A 431 -19.29 -6.79 3.05
CA PHE A 431 -20.32 -5.79 3.35
C PHE A 431 -21.75 -6.37 3.28
N LEU A 432 -22.05 -7.16 2.24
CA LEU A 432 -23.36 -7.79 2.08
C LEU A 432 -23.61 -8.92 3.08
N ALA A 433 -22.58 -9.69 3.43
CA ALA A 433 -22.66 -10.76 4.42
C ALA A 433 -22.67 -10.23 5.87
N GLY A 434 -22.18 -9.01 6.09
CA GLY A 434 -21.93 -8.46 7.42
C GLY A 434 -20.83 -9.21 8.19
N ALA A 435 -19.97 -9.94 7.48
CA ALA A 435 -18.92 -10.82 8.03
C ALA A 435 -17.83 -11.05 6.96
N PRO A 436 -16.56 -11.36 7.32
CA PRO A 436 -15.53 -11.59 6.31
C PRO A 436 -15.82 -12.86 5.51
N LEU A 437 -15.83 -12.79 4.17
CA LEU A 437 -16.04 -13.98 3.33
C LEU A 437 -14.90 -15.01 3.45
N VAL A 438 -13.69 -14.52 3.65
CA VAL A 438 -12.50 -15.35 3.83
C VAL A 438 -11.82 -14.90 5.12
N PRO A 439 -12.13 -15.52 6.27
CA PRO A 439 -11.51 -15.16 7.53
C PRO A 439 -10.03 -15.60 7.59
N GLY A 440 -9.30 -15.00 8.51
CA GLY A 440 -7.90 -15.27 8.81
C GLY A 440 -6.92 -14.58 7.87
N MET A 441 -5.67 -15.04 7.93
CA MET A 441 -4.54 -14.45 7.22
C MET A 441 -4.72 -14.42 5.69
N ILE A 442 -5.53 -15.32 5.13
CA ILE A 442 -5.79 -15.38 3.69
C ILE A 442 -6.60 -14.17 3.24
N GLY A 443 -7.74 -13.87 3.88
CA GLY A 443 -8.53 -12.67 3.55
C GLY A 443 -7.72 -11.41 3.80
N TYR A 444 -7.11 -11.30 4.99
CA TYR A 444 -6.21 -10.19 5.30
C TYR A 444 -5.14 -9.94 4.22
N SER A 445 -4.57 -11.00 3.65
CA SER A 445 -3.56 -10.87 2.59
C SER A 445 -4.13 -10.33 1.28
N TRP A 446 -5.41 -10.56 0.99
CA TRP A 446 -6.08 -9.97 -0.19
C TRP A 446 -6.35 -8.48 -0.03
N LEU A 447 -6.45 -7.98 1.20
CA LEU A 447 -6.53 -6.54 1.48
C LEU A 447 -5.30 -5.77 0.98
N PHE A 448 -4.14 -6.42 0.78
CA PHE A 448 -2.99 -5.76 0.14
C PHE A 448 -3.24 -5.45 -1.34
N PHE A 449 -4.20 -6.08 -2.01
CA PHE A 449 -4.52 -5.75 -3.40
C PHE A 449 -5.16 -4.37 -3.56
N TYR A 450 -5.71 -3.77 -2.49
CA TYR A 450 -6.10 -2.36 -2.50
C TYR A 450 -4.91 -1.43 -2.70
N ALA A 451 -3.74 -1.81 -2.18
CA ALA A 451 -2.48 -1.09 -2.38
C ALA A 451 -1.85 -1.42 -3.74
N PHE A 452 -1.72 -2.71 -4.09
CA PHE A 452 -1.00 -3.11 -5.29
C PHE A 452 -1.72 -2.75 -6.60
N THR A 453 -3.05 -2.85 -6.63
CA THR A 453 -3.80 -2.70 -7.89
C THR A 453 -3.71 -1.30 -8.50
N PRO A 454 -3.84 -0.20 -7.74
CA PRO A 454 -3.61 1.15 -8.26
C PRO A 454 -2.19 1.35 -8.80
N TRP A 455 -1.17 0.84 -8.09
CA TRP A 455 0.22 0.92 -8.54
C TRP A 455 0.48 0.09 -9.80
N PHE A 456 -0.15 -1.09 -9.93
CA PHE A 456 -0.12 -1.87 -11.17
C PHE A 456 -0.75 -1.13 -12.35
N ALA A 457 -1.83 -0.39 -12.12
CA ALA A 457 -2.43 0.48 -13.14
C ALA A 457 -1.46 1.59 -13.55
N ILE A 458 -0.90 2.34 -12.59
CA ILE A 458 0.07 3.43 -12.82
C ILE A 458 1.28 2.91 -13.62
N CYS A 459 1.87 1.80 -13.20
CA CYS A 459 3.01 1.21 -13.89
C CYS A 459 2.67 0.80 -15.33
N THR A 460 1.47 0.29 -15.57
CA THR A 460 1.00 -0.04 -16.92
C THR A 460 0.89 1.20 -17.80
N VAL A 461 0.37 2.30 -17.27
CA VAL A 461 0.29 3.58 -17.98
C VAL A 461 1.69 4.06 -18.37
N ILE A 462 2.65 4.02 -17.43
CA ILE A 462 4.05 4.40 -17.69
C ILE A 462 4.67 3.51 -18.76
N THR A 463 4.50 2.18 -18.68
CA THR A 463 5.01 1.23 -19.68
C THR A 463 4.45 1.54 -21.08
N MET A 464 3.13 1.69 -21.19
CA MET A 464 2.46 1.94 -22.47
C MET A 464 2.85 3.29 -23.06
N PHE A 465 3.02 4.32 -22.23
CA PHE A 465 3.48 5.64 -22.68
C PHE A 465 4.94 5.63 -23.11
N ALA A 466 5.83 5.06 -22.28
CA ALA A 466 7.25 4.95 -22.58
C ALA A 466 7.50 4.16 -23.87
N TYR A 467 6.75 3.06 -24.08
CA TYR A 467 6.80 2.30 -25.31
C TYR A 467 6.35 3.14 -26.52
N ARG A 468 5.28 3.93 -26.38
CA ARG A 468 4.77 4.80 -27.45
C ARG A 468 5.80 5.80 -27.97
N VAL A 469 6.64 6.33 -27.08
CA VAL A 469 7.61 7.41 -27.41
C VAL A 469 9.02 6.91 -27.71
N THR A 470 9.37 5.68 -27.31
CA THR A 470 10.72 5.10 -27.53
C THR A 470 10.74 3.89 -28.46
N GLY A 471 9.59 3.23 -28.68
CA GLY A 471 9.53 1.91 -29.31
C GLY A 471 10.29 0.82 -28.55
N ASN A 472 10.70 1.08 -27.30
CA ASN A 472 11.40 0.16 -26.43
C ASN A 472 10.67 0.04 -25.09
N ARG A 473 10.85 -1.10 -24.42
CA ARG A 473 10.18 -1.39 -23.13
C ARG A 473 11.04 -1.11 -21.90
N TRP A 474 12.32 -0.79 -22.10
CA TRP A 474 13.29 -0.59 -21.03
C TRP A 474 13.06 0.69 -20.26
N LEU A 475 12.68 1.77 -20.94
CA LEU A 475 12.39 3.03 -20.25
C LEU A 475 11.25 2.86 -19.24
N GLY A 476 10.13 2.27 -19.67
CA GLY A 476 9.00 1.99 -18.79
C GLY A 476 9.38 1.03 -17.67
N ALA A 477 10.12 -0.03 -17.98
CA ALA A 477 10.55 -1.01 -16.99
C ALA A 477 11.48 -0.42 -15.92
N MET A 478 12.46 0.39 -16.30
CA MET A 478 13.38 1.03 -15.37
C MET A 478 12.70 2.09 -14.49
N VAL A 479 11.81 2.91 -15.05
CA VAL A 479 11.04 3.89 -14.27
C VAL A 479 10.13 3.17 -13.26
N ASN A 480 9.37 2.17 -13.70
CA ASN A 480 8.51 1.40 -12.81
C ASN A 480 9.30 0.64 -11.74
N ALA A 481 10.46 0.07 -12.11
CA ALA A 481 11.31 -0.62 -11.15
C ALA A 481 11.84 0.30 -10.06
N LEU A 482 12.26 1.52 -10.40
CA LEU A 482 12.67 2.53 -9.41
C LEU A 482 11.50 2.94 -8.50
N LEU A 483 10.33 3.20 -9.08
CA LEU A 483 9.13 3.56 -8.29
C LEU A 483 8.71 2.45 -7.32
N CYS A 484 8.60 1.21 -7.80
CA CYS A 484 8.22 0.08 -6.95
C CYS A 484 9.32 -0.31 -5.95
N ALA A 485 10.60 -0.16 -6.29
CA ALA A 485 11.71 -0.37 -5.36
C ALA A 485 11.67 0.65 -4.22
N TRP A 486 11.40 1.92 -4.54
CA TRP A 486 11.22 2.97 -3.55
C TRP A 486 10.04 2.66 -2.62
N LEU A 487 8.86 2.38 -3.18
CA LEU A 487 7.67 2.03 -2.39
C LEU A 487 7.89 0.82 -1.48
N LEU A 488 8.53 -0.23 -1.98
CA LEU A 488 8.76 -1.44 -1.20
C LEU A 488 9.80 -1.22 -0.10
N ALA A 489 10.88 -0.49 -0.40
CA ALA A 489 11.87 -0.10 0.59
C ALA A 489 11.26 0.71 1.72
N SER A 490 10.29 1.57 1.40
CA SER A 490 9.75 2.53 2.34
C SER A 490 8.60 1.96 3.20
N ILE A 491 7.76 1.08 2.64
CA ILE A 491 6.60 0.52 3.36
C ILE A 491 6.95 -0.62 4.32
N LEU A 492 7.97 -1.42 4.00
CA LEU A 492 8.29 -2.62 4.78
C LEU A 492 9.12 -2.26 6.01
N SER A 493 8.79 -2.89 7.14
CA SER A 493 9.51 -2.61 8.37
C SER A 493 10.84 -3.31 8.47
N PHE A 494 11.83 -2.61 9.01
CA PHE A 494 13.10 -3.20 9.39
C PHE A 494 12.98 -4.05 10.67
N ARG A 495 13.70 -5.17 10.69
CA ARG A 495 13.84 -6.05 11.84
C ARG A 495 14.89 -5.51 12.80
N GLY A 496 14.56 -5.52 14.09
CA GLY A 496 15.47 -5.21 15.19
C GLY A 496 16.39 -6.37 15.53
#